data_AF-A0A1B9M8M4-F1
#
_entry.id   AF-A0A1B9M8M4-F1
#
_cell.length_a   1.000
_cell.length_b   1.000
_cell.length_c   1.000
_cell.angle_alpha   90.00
_cell.angle_beta   90.00
_cell.angle_gamma   90.00
#
_symmetry.space_group_name_H-M   'P 1'
#
loop_
_entity.id
_entity.type
_entity.pdbx_description
1 polymer ?
#
loop_
_entity_poly.entity_id
_entity_poly.type
_entity_poly.pdbx_seq_one_letter_code
_entity_poly.pdbx_strand_id
1 'polypeptide(L)'
;MQSNNKMKSAKITNQTTLVTFCSLLAMSKQFYIFSLAITIITLCFGLIASWWIGSLLCVIGCLIGFGIGLISKYYALRIEFDKKLFEYLVINVDQLPNKLIELDEALQQLNLINTNQLPTRSIIERQKGTIKLLKKQIFWLILQMLLLVGILISGMIRFG
;
A
#
# COMPACT_ATOMS: atom_id res chain seq x y z
N MET A 1 24.10 5.92 -36.62
CA MET A 1 23.08 4.87 -36.32
C MET A 1 23.17 4.27 -34.91
N GLN A 2 24.37 4.11 -34.33
CA GLN A 2 24.55 3.44 -33.03
C GLN A 2 24.00 4.20 -31.80
N SER A 3 23.98 5.53 -31.84
CA SER A 3 23.41 6.40 -30.78
C SER A 3 21.88 6.25 -30.65
N ASN A 4 21.15 6.20 -31.78
CA ASN A 4 19.69 6.14 -31.78
C ASN A 4 19.15 4.80 -31.25
N ASN A 5 19.86 3.69 -31.50
CA ASN A 5 19.53 2.38 -30.94
C ASN A 5 19.77 2.29 -29.43
N LYS A 6 20.80 2.96 -28.90
CA LYS A 6 21.07 3.01 -27.45
C LYS A 6 19.98 3.77 -26.71
N MET A 7 19.54 4.90 -27.26
CA MET A 7 18.46 5.72 -26.69
C MET A 7 17.11 4.98 -26.74
N LYS A 8 16.82 4.29 -27.84
CA LYS A 8 15.61 3.46 -27.99
C LYS A 8 15.61 2.27 -27.03
N SER A 9 16.76 1.60 -26.84
CA SER A 9 16.89 0.46 -25.91
C SER A 9 16.75 0.88 -24.44
N ALA A 10 17.37 2.00 -24.04
CA ALA A 10 17.23 2.56 -22.70
C ALA A 10 15.77 3.00 -22.42
N LYS A 11 15.09 3.60 -23.42
CA LYS A 11 13.67 3.96 -23.33
C LYS A 11 12.78 2.73 -23.10
N ILE A 12 12.95 1.68 -23.91
CA ILE A 12 12.17 0.44 -23.80
C ILE A 12 12.38 -0.21 -22.43
N THR A 13 13.62 -0.24 -21.92
CA THR A 13 13.96 -0.82 -20.61
C THR A 13 13.34 -0.04 -19.45
N ASN A 14 13.32 1.30 -19.53
CA ASN A 14 12.67 2.13 -18.52
C ASN A 14 11.15 1.96 -18.54
N GLN A 15 10.55 1.84 -19.72
CA GLN A 15 9.12 1.63 -19.89
C GLN A 15 8.66 0.27 -19.36
N THR A 16 9.38 -0.83 -19.68
CA THR A 16 9.05 -2.17 -19.15
C THR A 16 9.18 -2.25 -17.64
N THR A 17 10.22 -1.62 -17.07
CA THR A 17 10.40 -1.56 -15.61
C THR A 17 9.22 -0.84 -14.93
N LEU A 18 8.76 0.27 -15.50
CA LEU A 18 7.67 1.07 -14.95
C LEU A 18 6.30 0.40 -15.09
N VAL A 19 6.04 -0.29 -16.21
CA VAL A 19 4.83 -1.10 -16.41
C VAL A 19 4.79 -2.27 -15.42
N THR A 20 5.90 -3.00 -15.27
CA THR A 20 6.01 -4.12 -14.31
C THR A 20 5.76 -3.63 -12.88
N PHE A 21 6.24 -2.44 -12.54
CA PHE A 21 5.97 -1.78 -11.27
C PHE A 21 4.47 -1.48 -11.08
N CYS A 22 3.81 -0.90 -12.09
CA CYS A 22 2.37 -0.61 -12.04
C CYS A 22 1.54 -1.90 -11.86
N SER A 23 1.91 -2.99 -12.54
CA SER A 23 1.29 -4.31 -12.37
C SER A 23 1.48 -4.85 -10.96
N LEU A 24 2.67 -4.69 -10.37
CA LEU A 24 2.94 -5.08 -8.98
C LEU A 24 2.12 -4.25 -7.98
N LEU A 25 1.96 -2.95 -8.23
CA LEU A 25 1.09 -2.09 -7.43
C LEU A 25 -0.39 -2.46 -7.58
N ALA A 26 -0.81 -2.98 -8.73
CA ALA A 26 -2.19 -3.46 -8.93
C ALA A 26 -2.56 -4.58 -7.95
N MET A 27 -1.59 -5.38 -7.51
CA MET A 27 -1.80 -6.45 -6.51
C MET A 27 -2.12 -5.90 -5.11
N SER A 28 -1.81 -4.64 -4.80
CA SER A 28 -2.13 -4.01 -3.50
C SER A 28 -3.63 -4.01 -3.18
N LYS A 29 -4.47 -3.97 -4.22
CA LYS A 29 -5.93 -4.04 -4.08
C LYS A 29 -6.39 -5.39 -3.53
N GLN A 30 -5.74 -6.49 -3.92
CA GLN A 30 -6.06 -7.82 -3.41
C GLN A 30 -5.73 -7.94 -1.92
N PHE A 31 -4.57 -7.42 -1.50
CA PHE A 31 -4.19 -7.37 -0.08
C PHE A 31 -5.14 -6.52 0.77
N TYR A 32 -5.66 -5.43 0.22
CA TYR A 32 -6.68 -4.62 0.89
C TYR A 32 -7.98 -5.40 1.10
N ILE A 33 -8.51 -6.05 0.06
CA ILE A 33 -9.75 -6.84 0.17
C ILE A 33 -9.58 -7.96 1.21
N PHE A 34 -8.42 -8.62 1.23
CA PHE A 34 -8.12 -9.65 2.22
C PHE A 34 -8.04 -9.10 3.65
N SER A 35 -7.34 -7.97 3.86
CA SER A 35 -7.30 -7.29 5.16
C SER A 35 -8.68 -6.86 5.64
N LEU A 36 -9.52 -6.35 4.74
CA LEU A 36 -10.89 -5.94 5.04
C LEU A 36 -11.76 -7.15 5.43
N ALA A 37 -11.65 -8.27 4.71
CA ALA A 37 -12.34 -9.50 5.05
C ALA A 37 -11.95 -9.98 6.45
N ILE A 38 -10.65 -10.00 6.77
CA ILE A 38 -10.16 -10.35 8.11
C ILE A 38 -10.72 -9.37 9.16
N THR A 39 -10.72 -8.06 8.89
CA THR A 39 -11.28 -7.07 9.83
C THR A 39 -12.74 -7.35 10.13
N ILE A 40 -13.55 -7.65 9.11
CA ILE A 40 -14.97 -7.97 9.28
C ILE A 40 -15.14 -9.25 10.10
N ILE A 41 -14.38 -10.30 9.78
CA ILE A 41 -14.41 -11.58 10.52
C ILE A 41 -14.02 -11.35 11.98
N THR A 42 -12.91 -10.65 12.24
CA THR A 42 -12.46 -10.31 13.60
C THR A 42 -13.54 -9.55 14.36
N LEU A 43 -14.14 -8.52 13.74
CA LEU A 43 -15.16 -7.68 14.36
C LEU A 43 -16.42 -8.48 14.69
N CYS A 44 -16.93 -9.28 13.76
CA CYS A 44 -18.08 -10.15 13.99
C CYS A 44 -17.80 -11.13 15.14
N PHE A 45 -16.63 -11.78 15.13
CA PHE A 45 -16.26 -12.72 16.18
C PHE A 45 -16.13 -12.08 17.55
N GLY A 46 -15.46 -10.94 17.67
CA GLY A 46 -15.34 -10.31 18.98
C GLY A 46 -16.59 -9.61 19.46
N LEU A 47 -17.51 -9.18 18.57
CA LEU A 47 -18.85 -8.74 18.98
C LEU A 47 -19.66 -9.90 19.56
N ILE A 48 -19.66 -11.06 18.88
CA ILE A 48 -20.33 -12.28 19.36
C ILE A 48 -19.71 -12.75 20.69
N ALA A 49 -18.37 -12.81 20.77
CA ALA A 49 -17.65 -13.20 21.98
C ALA A 49 -17.84 -12.19 23.12
N SER A 50 -17.92 -10.89 22.83
CA SER A 50 -18.21 -9.87 23.85
C SER A 50 -19.62 -10.03 24.40
N TRP A 51 -20.60 -10.34 23.56
CA TRP A 51 -21.99 -10.54 23.98
C TRP A 51 -22.16 -11.78 24.85
N TRP A 52 -21.46 -12.87 24.54
CA TRP A 52 -21.57 -14.13 25.29
C TRP A 52 -20.65 -14.23 26.52
N ILE A 53 -19.42 -13.71 26.45
CA ILE A 53 -18.36 -13.97 27.45
C ILE A 53 -18.09 -12.73 28.31
N GLY A 54 -18.50 -11.53 27.88
CA GLY A 54 -18.19 -10.28 28.58
C GLY A 54 -16.69 -10.00 28.70
N SER A 55 -15.88 -10.56 27.79
CA SER A 55 -14.42 -10.51 27.87
C SER A 55 -13.86 -9.20 27.32
N LEU A 56 -13.38 -8.35 28.22
CA LEU A 56 -12.71 -7.07 27.91
C LEU A 56 -11.50 -7.26 26.97
N LEU A 57 -10.81 -8.41 27.04
CA LEU A 57 -9.71 -8.78 26.14
C LEU A 57 -10.16 -8.98 24.69
N CYS A 58 -11.37 -9.51 24.46
CA CYS A 58 -11.92 -9.73 23.11
C CYS A 58 -12.31 -8.39 22.45
N VAL A 59 -12.85 -7.47 23.24
CA VAL A 59 -13.20 -6.11 22.80
C VAL A 59 -11.94 -5.34 22.42
N ILE A 60 -10.90 -5.38 23.25
CA ILE A 60 -9.60 -4.75 22.94
C ILE A 60 -8.99 -5.35 21.67
N GLY A 61 -8.98 -6.67 21.53
CA GLY A 61 -8.47 -7.35 20.33
C GLY A 61 -9.22 -6.94 19.06
N CYS A 62 -10.54 -6.77 19.13
CA CYS A 62 -11.34 -6.24 18.03
C CYS A 62 -10.98 -4.80 17.67
N LEU A 63 -10.83 -3.93 18.67
CA LEU A 63 -10.49 -2.52 18.44
C LEU A 63 -9.12 -2.40 17.75
N ILE A 64 -8.15 -3.20 18.18
CA ILE A 64 -6.82 -3.27 17.58
C ILE A 64 -6.91 -3.81 16.14
N GLY A 65 -7.63 -4.91 15.91
CA GLY A 65 -7.83 -5.48 14.58
C GLY A 65 -8.52 -4.51 13.61
N PHE A 66 -9.47 -3.73 14.10
CA PHE A 66 -10.11 -2.66 13.34
C PHE A 66 -9.14 -1.53 12.99
N GLY A 67 -8.33 -1.07 13.96
CA GLY A 67 -7.28 -0.08 13.72
C GLY A 67 -6.27 -0.54 12.67
N ILE A 68 -5.86 -1.81 12.71
CA ILE A 68 -4.97 -2.40 11.69
C ILE A 68 -5.65 -2.41 10.31
N GLY A 69 -6.94 -2.72 10.24
CA GLY A 69 -7.72 -2.65 8.99
C GLY A 69 -7.76 -1.24 8.38
N LEU A 70 -7.92 -0.21 9.22
CA LEU A 70 -7.86 1.19 8.77
C LEU A 70 -6.48 1.56 8.23
N ILE A 71 -5.41 1.11 8.89
CA ILE A 71 -4.04 1.32 8.43
C ILE A 71 -3.82 0.66 7.06
N SER A 72 -4.29 -0.58 6.89
CA SER A 72 -4.25 -1.29 5.60
C SER A 72 -5.02 -0.55 4.50
N LYS A 73 -6.19 0.03 4.82
CA LYS A 73 -6.98 0.87 3.89
C LYS A 73 -6.20 2.11 3.44
N TYR A 74 -5.56 2.80 4.39
CA TYR A 74 -4.73 3.97 4.09
C TYR A 74 -3.59 3.62 3.13
N TYR A 75 -2.87 2.52 3.38
CA TYR A 75 -1.80 2.08 2.49
C TYR A 75 -2.30 1.71 1.10
N ALA A 76 -3.44 1.03 0.98
CA ALA A 76 -4.02 0.66 -0.30
C ALA A 76 -4.38 1.88 -1.15
N LEU A 77 -5.02 2.89 -0.53
CA LEU A 77 -5.36 4.14 -1.20
C LEU A 77 -4.11 4.86 -1.72
N ARG A 78 -3.07 4.93 -0.88
CA ARG A 78 -1.81 5.57 -1.24
C ARG A 78 -1.10 4.85 -2.37
N ILE A 79 -1.12 3.51 -2.36
CA ILE A 79 -0.53 2.70 -3.43
C ILE A 79 -1.31 2.83 -4.74
N GLU A 80 -2.65 2.92 -4.69
CA GLU A 80 -3.46 3.16 -5.90
C GLU A 80 -3.20 4.55 -6.49
N PHE A 81 -3.09 5.57 -5.63
CA PHE A 81 -2.70 6.91 -6.05
C PHE A 81 -1.32 6.91 -6.71
N ASP A 82 -0.32 6.29 -6.06
CA ASP A 82 1.03 6.13 -6.60
C ASP A 82 1.01 5.36 -7.94
N LYS A 83 0.17 4.33 -8.07
CA LYS A 83 0.01 3.57 -9.32
C LYS A 83 -0.47 4.45 -10.47
N LYS A 84 -1.53 5.25 -10.25
CA LYS A 84 -2.06 6.18 -11.26
C LYS A 84 -1.02 7.23 -11.65
N LEU A 85 -0.22 7.68 -10.69
CA LEU A 85 0.92 8.57 -10.92
C LEU A 85 1.93 7.92 -11.87
N PHE A 86 2.36 6.69 -11.59
CA PHE A 86 3.32 5.98 -12.42
C PHE A 86 2.77 5.62 -13.80
N GLU A 87 1.48 5.26 -13.92
CA GLU A 87 0.82 5.05 -15.22
C GLU A 87 0.83 6.32 -16.08
N TYR A 88 0.57 7.49 -15.47
CA TYR A 88 0.70 8.78 -16.16
C TYR A 88 2.14 9.04 -16.63
N LEU A 89 3.15 8.65 -15.84
CA LEU A 89 4.57 8.74 -16.22
C LEU A 89 4.94 7.76 -17.34
N VAL A 90 4.35 6.56 -17.39
CA VAL A 90 4.55 5.59 -18.48
C VAL A 90 4.08 6.17 -19.80
N ILE A 91 2.89 6.79 -19.81
CA ILE A 91 2.31 7.39 -21.03
C ILE A 91 3.19 8.54 -21.55
N ASN A 92 3.84 9.28 -20.65
CA ASN A 92 4.66 10.45 -20.98
C ASN A 92 6.17 10.20 -20.84
N VAL A 93 6.63 8.97 -21.07
CA VAL A 93 8.04 8.56 -20.86
C VAL A 93 9.06 9.37 -21.69
N ASP A 94 8.61 9.99 -22.78
CA ASP A 94 9.42 10.84 -23.65
C ASP A 94 9.76 12.21 -23.04
N GLN A 95 8.92 12.68 -22.11
CA GLN A 95 9.09 13.97 -21.42
C GLN A 95 9.32 13.77 -19.93
N LEU A 96 9.78 12.59 -19.54
CA LEU A 96 9.91 12.14 -18.16
C LEU A 96 10.58 13.17 -17.23
N PRO A 97 11.70 13.82 -17.58
CA PRO A 97 12.33 14.81 -16.70
C PRO A 97 11.42 16.01 -16.43
N ASN A 98 10.77 16.53 -17.48
CA ASN A 98 9.89 17.70 -17.40
C ASN A 98 8.59 17.35 -16.68
N LYS A 99 8.01 16.17 -16.93
CA LYS A 99 6.79 15.70 -16.28
C LYS A 99 6.99 15.37 -14.80
N LEU A 100 8.19 14.96 -14.39
CA LEU A 100 8.50 14.81 -12.96
C LEU A 100 8.49 16.15 -12.23
N ILE A 101 8.99 17.21 -12.88
CA ILE A 101 9.02 18.56 -12.30
C ILE A 101 7.61 19.12 -12.19
N GLU A 102 6.82 19.11 -13.27
CA GLU A 102 5.41 19.55 -13.26
C GLU A 102 4.60 18.80 -12.20
N LEU A 103 4.89 17.50 -12.03
CA LEU A 103 4.20 16.68 -11.05
C LEU A 103 4.60 17.04 -9.61
N ASP A 104 5.88 17.31 -9.35
CA ASP A 104 6.33 17.76 -8.03
C ASP A 104 5.73 19.13 -7.69
N GLU A 105 5.64 20.04 -8.67
CA GLU A 105 4.97 21.33 -8.49
C GLU A 105 3.49 21.15 -8.14
N ALA A 106 2.76 20.29 -8.85
CA ALA A 106 1.37 19.97 -8.53
C ALA A 106 1.23 19.35 -7.13
N LEU A 107 2.10 18.41 -6.76
CA LEU A 107 2.09 17.79 -5.43
C LEU A 107 2.42 18.79 -4.31
N GLN A 108 3.28 19.77 -4.56
CA GLN A 108 3.53 20.88 -3.63
C GLN A 108 2.31 21.80 -3.50
N GLN A 109 1.68 22.17 -4.61
CA GLN A 109 0.46 23.00 -4.59
C GLN A 109 -0.68 22.34 -3.81
N LEU A 110 -0.81 21.02 -3.91
CA LEU A 110 -1.79 20.27 -3.13
C LEU A 110 -1.33 19.98 -1.67
N ASN A 111 -0.17 20.49 -1.22
CA ASN A 111 0.43 20.21 0.10
C ASN A 111 0.64 18.71 0.39
N LEU A 112 0.80 17.89 -0.65
CA LEU A 112 1.10 16.45 -0.49
C LEU A 112 2.58 16.20 -0.20
N ILE A 113 3.47 17.12 -0.59
CA ILE A 113 4.91 17.06 -0.32
C ILE A 113 5.42 18.39 0.23
N ASN A 114 6.43 18.32 1.09
CA ASN A 114 6.99 19.49 1.76
C ASN A 114 7.98 20.22 0.83
N THR A 115 7.92 21.55 0.80
CA THR A 115 8.69 22.42 -0.11
C THR A 115 10.20 22.36 0.09
N ASN A 116 10.67 21.82 1.22
CA ASN A 116 12.10 21.70 1.55
C ASN A 116 12.81 20.45 0.99
N GLN A 117 12.19 19.67 0.10
CA GLN A 117 12.83 18.50 -0.50
C GLN A 117 13.70 18.90 -1.72
N LEU A 118 14.98 19.22 -1.48
CA LEU A 118 16.05 19.16 -2.50
C LEU A 118 16.47 17.69 -2.76
N PRO A 119 17.10 17.35 -3.91
CA PRO A 119 16.86 17.77 -5.30
C PRO A 119 15.75 16.90 -5.95
N THR A 120 15.40 17.16 -7.22
CA THR A 120 14.39 16.41 -7.99
C THR A 120 14.56 14.90 -7.84
N ARG A 121 13.68 14.28 -7.04
CA ARG A 121 13.80 12.88 -6.63
C ARG A 121 13.69 11.97 -7.84
N SER A 122 14.71 11.16 -8.10
CA SER A 122 14.71 10.23 -9.23
C SER A 122 13.56 9.21 -9.13
N ILE A 123 13.08 8.71 -10.27
CA ILE A 123 12.00 7.71 -10.31
C ILE A 123 12.34 6.48 -9.48
N ILE A 124 13.60 6.06 -9.48
CA ILE A 124 14.08 4.89 -8.74
C ILE A 124 13.88 5.10 -7.23
N GLU A 125 14.15 6.31 -6.73
CA GLU A 125 13.92 6.63 -5.33
C GLU A 125 12.43 6.68 -4.98
N ARG A 126 11.56 7.13 -5.90
CA ARG A 126 10.10 7.10 -5.72
C ARG A 126 9.58 5.67 -5.67
N GLN A 127 9.99 4.82 -6.61
CA GLN A 127 9.66 3.38 -6.63
C GLN A 127 10.06 2.69 -5.33
N LYS A 128 11.28 2.94 -4.82
CA LYS A 128 11.74 2.38 -3.54
C LYS A 128 10.88 2.84 -2.36
N GLY A 129 10.36 4.06 -2.40
CA GLY A 129 9.41 4.58 -1.43
C GLY A 129 8.10 3.79 -1.43
N THR A 130 7.50 3.60 -2.60
CA THR A 130 6.23 2.86 -2.73
C THR A 130 6.39 1.36 -2.44
N ILE A 131 7.54 0.74 -2.75
CA ILE A 131 7.84 -0.65 -2.33
C ILE A 131 7.89 -0.76 -0.81
N LYS A 132 8.48 0.21 -0.10
CA LYS A 132 8.48 0.22 1.37
C LYS A 132 7.06 0.30 1.92
N LEU A 133 6.16 1.05 1.28
CA LEU A 133 4.75 1.11 1.66
C LEU A 133 4.06 -0.24 1.46
N LEU A 134 4.29 -0.90 0.32
CA LEU A 134 3.75 -2.24 0.06
C LEU A 134 4.25 -3.27 1.08
N LYS A 135 5.54 -3.25 1.41
CA LYS A 135 6.10 -4.13 2.46
C LYS A 135 5.45 -3.89 3.83
N LYS A 136 5.19 -2.62 4.17
CA LYS A 136 4.44 -2.29 5.40
C LYS A 136 3.01 -2.83 5.35
N GLN A 137 2.30 -2.71 4.23
CA GLN A 137 0.96 -3.27 4.08
C GLN A 137 0.94 -4.78 4.31
N ILE A 138 1.88 -5.52 3.72
CA ILE A 138 2.04 -6.96 3.93
C ILE A 138 2.34 -7.28 5.40
N PHE A 139 3.23 -6.51 6.03
CA PHE A 139 3.56 -6.70 7.44
C PHE A 139 2.33 -6.52 8.36
N TRP A 140 1.53 -5.46 8.13
CA TRP A 140 0.29 -5.24 8.88
C TRP A 140 -0.73 -6.35 8.65
N LEU A 141 -0.82 -6.86 7.43
CA LEU A 141 -1.70 -7.99 7.11
C LEU A 141 -1.30 -9.27 7.87
N ILE A 142 -0.01 -9.59 7.90
CA ILE A 142 0.52 -10.73 8.66
C ILE A 142 0.21 -10.56 10.15
N LEU A 143 0.43 -9.37 10.70
CA LEU A 143 0.11 -9.08 12.09
C LEU A 143 -1.38 -9.23 12.38
N GLN A 144 -2.24 -8.81 11.46
CA GLN A 144 -3.70 -8.96 11.57
C GLN A 144 -4.12 -10.44 11.58
N MET A 145 -3.48 -11.29 10.76
CA MET A 145 -3.71 -12.74 10.76
C MET A 145 -3.30 -13.39 12.09
N LEU A 146 -2.13 -13.03 12.63
CA LEU A 146 -1.68 -13.50 13.95
C LEU A 146 -2.68 -13.12 15.05
N LEU A 147 -3.19 -11.89 15.00
CA LEU A 147 -4.19 -11.39 15.94
C LEU A 147 -5.51 -12.18 15.84
N LEU A 148 -6.01 -12.43 14.63
CA LEU A 148 -7.20 -13.25 14.42
C LEU A 148 -7.02 -14.65 15.00
N VAL A 149 -5.90 -15.32 14.70
CA VAL A 149 -5.61 -16.66 15.22
C VAL A 149 -5.54 -16.66 16.76
N GLY A 150 -4.90 -15.65 17.36
CA GLY A 150 -4.85 -15.50 18.81
C GLY A 150 -6.22 -15.33 19.46
N ILE A 151 -7.10 -14.53 18.84
CA ILE A 151 -8.48 -14.36 19.31
C ILE A 151 -9.26 -15.69 19.21
N LEU A 152 -9.11 -16.43 18.12
CA LEU A 152 -9.77 -17.73 17.94
C LEU A 152 -9.31 -18.75 18.98
N ILE A 153 -8.00 -18.89 19.21
CA ILE A 153 -7.44 -19.80 20.21
C ILE A 153 -7.91 -19.40 21.61
N SER A 154 -7.85 -18.11 21.95
CA SER A 154 -8.31 -17.62 23.25
C SER A 154 -9.80 -17.86 23.47
N GLY A 155 -10.62 -17.75 22.42
CA GLY A 155 -12.04 -18.11 22.47
C GLY A 155 -12.22 -19.60 22.75
N MET A 156 -11.51 -20.47 22.02
CA MET A 156 -11.60 -21.92 22.20
C MET A 156 -11.20 -22.37 23.61
N ILE A 157 -10.10 -21.84 24.17
CA ILE A 157 -9.63 -22.18 25.53
C ILE A 157 -10.67 -21.80 26.60
N ARG A 158 -11.45 -20.75 26.35
CA ARG A 158 -12.43 -20.26 27.32
C ARG A 158 -13.81 -20.92 27.19
N PHE A 159 -14.07 -21.61 26.08
CA PHE A 159 -15.29 -22.38 25.84
C PHE A 159 -15.12 -23.90 26.02
N GLY A 160 -13.90 -24.44 25.98
CA GLY A 160 -13.57 -25.83 26.27
C GLY A 160 -13.28 -26.06 27.75
#